data_AF-A0A524F1A1-F1
#
_entry.id   AF-A0A524F1A1-F1
#
_cell.length_a   1.000
_cell.length_b   1.000
_cell.length_c   1.000
_cell.angle_alpha   90.00
_cell.angle_beta   90.00
_cell.angle_gamma   90.00
#
_symmetry.space_group_name_H-M   'P 1'
#
loop_
_entity.id
_entity.type
_entity.pdbx_description
1 polymer ?
#
loop_
_entity_poly.entity_id
_entity_poly.type
_entity_poly.pdbx_seq_one_letter_code
_entity_poly.pdbx_strand_id
1 'polypeptide(L)' 'MQKANYKKYWFEEKDLLKPIDWEYFNSLSERVKDALELYMRGGISIGKAAEIARLPYIEFDHIRAKARIPIRILAV' A
#
# COMPACT_ATOMS: atom_id res chain seq x y z
N MET A 1 3.41 16.44 11.47
CA MET A 1 3.41 14.99 11.18
C MET A 1 1.96 14.52 11.13
N GLN A 2 1.46 14.12 9.96
CA GLN A 2 0.10 13.58 9.84
C GLN A 2 0.07 12.19 10.48
N LYS A 3 -0.71 12.02 11.56
CA LYS A 3 -0.97 10.69 12.13
C LYS A 3 -1.85 9.95 11.13
N ALA A 4 -1.27 9.03 10.35
CA ALA A 4 -2.06 8.13 9.52
C ALA A 4 -3.10 7.43 10.43
N ASN A 5 -4.37 7.51 10.06
CA ASN A 5 -5.42 6.92 10.86
C ASN A 5 -5.50 5.42 10.55
N TYR A 6 -4.63 4.64 11.19
CA TYR A 6 -4.49 3.20 11.01
C TYR A 6 -5.78 2.40 11.30
N LYS A 7 -6.81 3.01 11.92
CA LYS A 7 -8.15 2.39 12.04
C LYS A 7 -8.84 2.12 10.70
N LYS A 8 -8.34 2.70 9.60
CA LYS A 8 -8.90 2.54 8.25
C LYS A 8 -8.20 1.46 7.42
N TYR A 9 -7.10 0.89 7.91
CA TYR A 9 -6.30 -0.07 7.15
C TYR A 9 -6.46 -1.50 7.69
N TRP A 10 -6.19 -2.49 6.84
CA TRP A 10 -6.28 -3.90 7.23
C TRP A 10 -5.11 -4.36 8.12
N PHE A 11 -4.11 -3.50 8.34
CA PHE A 11 -2.96 -3.72 9.20
C PHE A 11 -2.87 -2.63 10.26
N GLU A 12 -2.28 -2.97 11.39
CA GLU A 12 -1.94 -2.05 12.47
C GLU A 12 -0.44 -1.69 12.43
N GLU A 13 -0.03 -0.66 13.16
CA GLU A 13 1.38 -0.24 13.22
C GLU A 13 2.30 -1.35 13.74
N LYS A 14 1.81 -2.20 14.66
CA LYS A 14 2.55 -3.36 15.19
C LYS A 14 2.85 -4.44 14.15
N ASP A 15 2.08 -4.49 13.07
CA ASP A 15 2.28 -5.47 11.98
C ASP A 15 3.39 -5.01 11.02
N LEU A 16 3.86 -3.76 11.18
CA LEU A 16 4.90 -3.17 10.35
C LEU A 16 6.28 -3.40 10.96
N LEU A 17 7.19 -3.98 10.19
CA LEU A 17 8.61 -4.06 10.56
C LEU A 17 9.25 -2.67 10.71
N LYS A 18 8.79 -1.70 9.91
CA LYS A 18 9.19 -0.30 9.92
C LYS A 18 7.99 0.56 9.57
N PRO A 19 7.87 1.79 10.10
CA PRO A 19 6.79 2.69 9.73
C PRO A 19 6.76 2.91 8.21
N ILE A 20 5.55 3.08 7.66
CA ILE A 20 5.33 3.41 6.25
C ILE A 20 6.17 4.63 5.88
N ASP A 21 6.81 4.54 4.73
CA ASP A 21 7.59 5.63 4.16
C ASP A 21 6.64 6.64 3.51
N TRP A 22 5.97 7.46 4.34
CA TRP A 22 4.97 8.42 3.89
C TRP A 22 5.58 9.50 2.98
N GLU A 23 6.86 9.80 3.11
CA GLU A 23 7.55 10.74 2.22
C GLU A 23 7.64 10.15 0.80
N TYR A 24 8.11 8.92 0.68
CA TYR A 24 8.11 8.22 -0.60
C TYR A 24 6.69 8.04 -1.15
N PHE A 25 5.73 7.61 -0.32
CA PHE A 25 4.33 7.45 -0.71
C PHE A 25 3.78 8.74 -1.33
N ASN A 26 4.02 9.89 -0.69
CA ASN A 26 3.50 11.17 -1.17
C ASN A 26 4.17 11.67 -2.45
N SER A 27 5.40 11.21 -2.75
CA SER A 27 6.10 11.49 -4.01
C SER A 27 5.58 10.71 -5.22
N LEU A 28 4.77 9.67 -5.00
CA LEU A 28 4.19 8.86 -6.08
C LEU A 28 3.11 9.64 -6.84
N SER A 29 2.87 9.21 -8.08
CA SER A 29 1.76 9.74 -8.88
C SER A 29 0.42 9.46 -8.18
N GLU A 30 -0.53 10.37 -8.38
CA GLU A 30 -1.86 10.30 -7.75
C GLU A 30 -2.53 8.94 -7.94
N ARG A 31 -2.50 8.41 -9.18
CA ARG A 31 -3.04 7.09 -9.51
C ARG A 31 -2.43 5.96 -8.68
N VAL A 32 -1.11 5.98 -8.46
CA VAL A 32 -0.43 4.94 -7.67
C VAL A 32 -0.78 5.08 -6.19
N LYS A 33 -0.86 6.32 -5.69
CA LYS A 33 -1.31 6.59 -4.31
C LYS A 33 -2.72 6.07 -4.06
N ASP A 34 -3.66 6.36 -4.96
CA ASP A 34 -5.04 5.89 -4.85
C ASP A 34 -5.14 4.36 -4.87
N ALA A 35 -4.41 3.71 -5.76
CA ALA A 35 -4.35 2.25 -5.84
C ALA A 35 -3.79 1.63 -4.56
N LEU A 36 -2.69 2.18 -4.02
CA LEU A 36 -2.12 1.75 -2.75
C LEU A 36 -3.08 2.02 -1.59
N GLU A 37 -3.80 3.14 -1.58
CA GLU A 37 -4.74 3.47 -0.51
C GLU A 37 -5.94 2.51 -0.50
N LEU A 38 -6.49 2.18 -1.66
CA LEU A 38 -7.55 1.17 -1.78
C LEU A 38 -7.08 -0.21 -1.30
N TYR A 39 -5.84 -0.57 -1.64
CA TYR A 39 -5.20 -1.79 -1.15
C TYR A 39 -5.02 -1.77 0.37
N MET A 40 -4.48 -0.69 0.94
CA MET A 40 -4.26 -0.54 2.39
C MET A 40 -5.56 -0.55 3.18
N ARG A 41 -6.67 -0.05 2.61
CA ARG A 41 -8.02 -0.13 3.20
C ARG A 41 -8.63 -1.54 3.13
N GLY A 42 -8.01 -2.45 2.39
CA GLY A 42 -8.43 -3.85 2.29
C GLY A 42 -9.60 -4.08 1.33
N GLY A 43 -9.98 -3.07 0.55
CA GLY A 43 -11.09 -3.14 -0.41
C GLY A 43 -10.76 -3.92 -1.68
N ILE A 44 -9.47 -4.09 -2.00
CA ILE A 44 -9.01 -4.78 -3.21
C ILE A 44 -7.73 -5.61 -2.95
N SER A 45 -7.47 -6.59 -3.82
CA SER A 45 -6.22 -7.35 -3.84
C SER A 45 -5.07 -6.51 -4.42
N ILE A 46 -3.82 -6.92 -4.15
CA ILE A 46 -2.63 -6.26 -4.72
C ILE A 46 -2.61 -6.32 -6.26
N GLY A 47 -3.07 -7.43 -6.84
CA GLY A 47 -3.21 -7.56 -8.30
C GLY A 47 -4.19 -6.53 -8.86
N LYS A 48 -5.34 -6.36 -8.22
CA LYS A 48 -6.32 -5.35 -8.65
C LYS A 48 -5.81 -3.93 -8.50
N ALA A 49 -5.03 -3.66 -7.45
CA ALA A 49 -4.38 -2.37 -7.26
C ALA A 49 -3.37 -2.07 -8.38
N ALA A 50 -2.57 -3.07 -8.78
CA ALA A 50 -1.63 -2.94 -9.91
C ALA A 50 -2.36 -2.63 -11.23
N GLU A 51 -3.50 -3.30 -11.50
CA GLU A 51 -4.35 -3.00 -12.66
C GLU A 51 -4.85 -1.55 -12.66
N ILE A 52 -5.35 -1.05 -11.53
CA ILE A 52 -5.82 0.34 -11.38
C ILE A 52 -4.66 1.33 -11.59
N ALA A 53 -3.48 1.00 -11.06
CA ALA A 53 -2.27 1.79 -11.25
C ALA A 53 -1.76 1.78 -12.70
N ARG A 54 -2.26 0.87 -13.54
CA ARG A 54 -1.77 0.57 -14.89
C ARG A 54 -0.27 0.21 -14.89
N LEU A 55 0.14 -0.58 -13.91
CA LEU A 55 1.50 -1.08 -13.78
C LEU A 55 1.50 -2.61 -13.79
N PRO A 56 2.55 -3.25 -14.33
CA PRO A 56 2.78 -4.67 -14.10
C PRO A 56 2.80 -4.99 -12.61
N TYR A 57 2.30 -6.18 -12.26
CA TYR A 57 2.19 -6.64 -10.88
C TYR A 57 3.51 -6.48 -10.10
N ILE A 58 4.63 -6.91 -10.68
CA ILE A 58 5.95 -6.87 -10.06
C ILE A 58 6.42 -5.42 -9.82
N GLU A 59 6.20 -4.52 -10.77
CA GLU A 59 6.57 -3.11 -10.62
C GLU A 59 5.74 -2.44 -9.52
N PHE A 60 4.44 -2.71 -9.46
CA PHE A 60 3.58 -2.21 -8.40
C PHE A 60 3.97 -2.77 -7.03
N ASP A 61 4.32 -4.06 -6.96
CA ASP A 61 4.79 -4.68 -5.72
C ASP A 61 6.11 -4.08 -5.22
N HIS A 62 7.04 -3.76 -6.12
CA HIS A 62 8.26 -3.03 -5.77
C HIS A 62 7.97 -1.65 -5.18
N ILE A 63 7.00 -0.92 -5.73
CA ILE A 63 6.57 0.38 -5.19
C ILE A 63 5.96 0.20 -3.79
N ARG A 64 5.06 -0.78 -3.60
CA ARG A 64 4.48 -1.13 -2.29
C ARG A 64 5.58 -1.43 -1.28
N ALA A 65 6.53 -2.29 -1.64
CA ALA A 65 7.64 -2.70 -0.78
C ALA A 65 8.55 -1.52 -0.41
N LYS A 66 8.86 -0.64 -1.38
CA LYS A 66 9.64 0.58 -1.14
C LYS A 66 8.92 1.58 -0.23
N ALA A 67 7.60 1.70 -0.36
CA ALA A 67 6.75 2.44 0.57
C ALA A 67 6.58 1.76 1.94
N ARG A 68 7.12 0.55 2.13
CA ARG A 68 7.04 -0.26 3.35
C ARG A 68 5.61 -0.63 3.74
N ILE A 69 4.72 -0.72 2.74
CA ILE A 69 3.34 -1.16 2.93
C ILE A 69 3.35 -2.69 2.99
N PRO A 70 2.72 -3.33 3.99
CA PRO A 70 2.80 -4.78 4.17
C PRO A 70 2.06 -5.52 3.05
N ILE A 71 2.45 -6.77 2.80
CA ILE A 71 1.73 -7.64 1.89
C ILE A 71 0.64 -8.40 2.65
N ARG A 72 -0.59 -8.30 2.17
CA ARG A 72 -1.72 -9.09 2.66
C ARG A 72 -1.58 -10.52 2.14
N ILE A 73 -1.01 -11.38 2.98
CA ILE A 73 -0.99 -12.82 2.74
C ILE A 73 -2.38 -13.32 3.12
N LEU A 74 -3.21 -13.64 2.13
CA LEU A 74 -4.39 -14.46 2.39
C LEU A 74 -3.85 -15.86 2.69
N ALA A 75 -3.98 -16.33 3.93
CA ALA A 75 -3.76 -17.73 4.23
C ALA A 75 -4.72 -18.54 3.35
N VAL A 76 -4.15 -19.36 2.48
CA VAL A 76 -4.87 -20.34 1.65
C VAL A 76 -5.30 -21.53 2.49
#